data_AF-A0A8B7NN37-F1
#
_entry.id   AF-A0A8B7NN37-F1
#
_cell.length_a   1.000
_cell.length_b   1.000
_cell.length_c   1.000
_cell.angle_alpha   90.00
_cell.angle_beta   90.00
_cell.angle_gamma   90.00
#
_symmetry.space_group_name_H-M   'P 1'
#
loop_
_entity.id
_entity.type
_entity.pdbx_description
1 polymer ?
#
loop_
_entity_poly.entity_id
_entity_poly.type
_entity_poly.pdbx_seq_one_letter_code
_entity_poly.pdbx_strand_id
1 'polypeptide(L)'
;MKIFERRGEYDLIVIDHLGLSIFYPFAHGTPFAIFSTSALLPCQSASLGNVPNPAFVSSALMEFKQPYGTFDRLKNIVLTFAQCYVYWAIPSQTEKLMSERFPSLPSLKEIERNASLHLLTTSLALDGPLALLPNQVPIAGLVLMPPQPLPKTIQVLEDIC
;
A
#
# COMPACT_ATOMS: atom_id res chain seq x y z
N MET A 1 -9.67 17.09 -17.22
CA MET A 1 -10.74 16.09 -17.38
C MET A 1 -10.45 15.03 -18.46
N LYS A 2 -9.70 15.33 -19.53
CA LYS A 2 -9.42 14.36 -20.64
C LYS A 2 -8.96 12.95 -20.20
N ILE A 3 -8.12 12.83 -19.17
CA ILE A 3 -7.65 11.52 -18.66
C ILE A 3 -8.81 10.72 -18.04
N PHE A 4 -9.71 11.39 -17.32
CA PHE A 4 -10.88 10.75 -16.69
C PHE A 4 -11.83 10.19 -17.75
N GLU A 5 -12.08 10.93 -18.83
CA GLU A 5 -12.93 10.50 -19.94
C GLU A 5 -12.36 9.27 -20.66
N ARG A 6 -11.03 9.22 -20.81
CA ARG A 6 -10.31 8.13 -21.48
C ARG A 6 -9.96 6.95 -20.56
N ARG A 7 -10.45 6.92 -19.31
CA ARG A 7 -10.05 5.90 -18.33
C ARG A 7 -10.37 4.45 -18.75
N GLY A 8 -11.40 4.27 -19.58
CA GLY A 8 -11.77 2.95 -20.12
C GLY A 8 -10.93 2.49 -21.31
N GLU A 9 -9.99 3.31 -21.81
CA GLU A 9 -9.07 2.95 -22.89
C GLU A 9 -7.82 2.20 -22.38
N TYR A 10 -7.58 2.20 -21.06
CA TYR A 10 -6.42 1.56 -20.46
C TYR A 10 -6.77 0.13 -20.00
N ASP A 11 -5.86 -0.82 -20.24
CA ASP A 11 -6.04 -2.21 -19.81
C ASP A 11 -5.86 -2.39 -18.29
N LEU A 12 -4.98 -1.57 -17.69
CA LEU A 12 -4.68 -1.59 -16.26
C LEU A 12 -4.26 -0.20 -15.79
N ILE A 13 -4.80 0.24 -14.66
CA ILE A 13 -4.36 1.45 -13.96
C ILE A 13 -3.61 1.02 -12.70
N VAL A 14 -2.43 1.60 -12.44
CA VAL A 14 -1.67 1.35 -11.21
C VAL A 14 -1.70 2.61 -10.35
N ILE A 15 -2.17 2.46 -9.12
CA ILE A 15 -2.33 3.56 -8.17
C ILE A 15 -1.44 3.24 -6.96
N ASP A 16 -0.50 4.14 -6.65
CA ASP A 16 0.24 4.02 -5.40
C ASP A 16 -0.71 4.23 -4.21
N HIS A 17 -0.49 3.51 -3.12
CA HIS A 17 -1.36 3.55 -1.95
C HIS A 17 -1.18 4.81 -1.09
N LEU A 18 0.03 5.36 -1.05
CA LEU A 18 0.48 6.26 0.01
C LEU A 18 -0.02 7.70 -0.22
N GLY A 19 -1.30 7.93 0.10
CA GLY A 19 -1.93 9.25 0.07
C GLY A 19 -2.63 9.61 -1.24
N LEU A 20 -2.84 8.62 -2.10
CA LEU A 20 -3.32 8.80 -3.47
C LEU A 20 -4.75 8.32 -3.71
N SER A 21 -5.56 8.18 -2.65
CA SER A 21 -6.98 7.83 -2.76
C SER A 21 -7.77 8.78 -3.69
N ILE A 22 -7.26 10.00 -3.90
CA ILE A 22 -7.76 10.97 -4.89
C ILE A 22 -7.79 10.42 -6.33
N PHE A 23 -7.02 9.38 -6.64
CA PHE A 23 -6.94 8.78 -7.97
C PHE A 23 -7.91 7.63 -8.16
N TYR A 24 -8.51 7.08 -7.10
CA TYR A 24 -9.50 6.00 -7.21
C TYR A 24 -10.68 6.33 -8.15
N PRO A 25 -11.22 7.57 -8.20
CA PRO A 25 -12.24 7.93 -9.20
C PRO A 25 -11.84 7.59 -10.64
N PHE A 26 -10.55 7.71 -10.99
CA PHE A 26 -10.04 7.42 -12.33
C PHE A 26 -9.96 5.92 -12.62
N ALA A 27 -9.91 5.08 -11.59
CA ALA A 27 -9.93 3.63 -11.74
C ALA A 27 -11.34 3.04 -11.79
N HIS A 28 -12.39 3.80 -11.46
CA HIS A 28 -13.74 3.26 -11.45
C HIS A 28 -14.20 2.84 -12.85
N GLY A 29 -14.48 1.54 -12.99
CA GLY A 29 -14.90 0.90 -14.24
C GLY A 29 -13.74 0.29 -15.05
N THR A 30 -12.51 0.45 -14.61
CA THR A 30 -11.31 -0.12 -15.25
C THR A 30 -10.57 -1.01 -14.25
N PRO A 31 -10.05 -2.19 -14.65
CA PRO A 31 -9.19 -2.98 -13.78
C PRO A 31 -8.01 -2.15 -13.27
N PHE A 32 -7.73 -2.23 -11.98
CA PHE A 32 -6.65 -1.47 -11.38
C PHE A 32 -5.91 -2.25 -10.30
N ALA A 33 -4.63 -1.92 -10.16
CA ALA A 33 -3.75 -2.44 -9.13
C ALA A 33 -3.41 -1.33 -8.13
N ILE A 34 -3.42 -1.67 -6.86
CA ILE A 34 -2.85 -0.84 -5.80
C ILE A 34 -1.39 -1.24 -5.64
N PHE A 35 -0.47 -0.28 -5.66
CA PHE A 35 0.94 -0.50 -5.37
C PHE A 35 1.27 0.07 -4.00
N SER A 36 1.70 -0.78 -3.07
CA SER A 36 2.17 -0.35 -1.75
C SER A 36 3.67 -0.15 -1.78
N THR A 37 4.10 1.10 -1.69
CA THR A 37 5.52 1.46 -1.52
C THR A 37 6.03 1.23 -0.10
N SER A 38 5.15 1.21 0.89
CA SER A 38 5.48 0.88 2.29
C SER A 38 5.20 -0.58 2.64
N ALA A 39 5.66 -0.99 3.83
CA ALA A 39 5.24 -2.25 4.44
C ALA A 39 3.70 -2.38 4.49
N LEU A 40 3.20 -3.62 4.37
CA LEU A 40 1.78 -3.91 4.40
C LEU A 40 1.16 -3.48 5.73
N LEU A 41 0.25 -2.50 5.69
CA LEU A 41 -0.49 -2.07 6.87
C LEU A 41 -1.68 -3.01 7.11
N PRO A 42 -1.95 -3.47 8.35
CA PRO A 42 -3.08 -4.34 8.63
C PRO A 42 -4.44 -3.75 8.22
N CYS A 43 -4.67 -2.44 8.43
CA CYS A 43 -5.87 -1.73 7.97
C CYS A 43 -6.03 -1.70 6.46
N GLN A 44 -4.92 -1.55 5.72
CA GLN A 44 -4.93 -1.56 4.26
C GLN A 44 -5.32 -2.95 3.76
N SER A 45 -4.69 -3.98 4.29
CA SER A 45 -5.04 -5.37 3.99
C SER A 45 -6.52 -5.64 4.27
N ALA A 46 -7.03 -5.11 5.38
CA ALA A 46 -8.43 -5.25 5.77
C ALA A 46 -9.40 -4.54 4.80
N SER A 47 -9.03 -3.39 4.22
CA SER A 47 -9.83 -2.73 3.17
C SER A 47 -10.06 -3.63 1.95
N LEU A 48 -9.13 -4.54 1.66
CA LEU A 48 -9.19 -5.49 0.54
C LEU A 48 -9.75 -6.86 0.93
N GLY A 49 -10.26 -7.00 2.15
CA GLY A 49 -10.91 -8.22 2.64
C GLY A 49 -9.98 -9.18 3.39
N ASN A 50 -8.71 -8.86 3.57
CA ASN A 50 -7.78 -9.68 4.36
C ASN A 50 -7.51 -9.03 5.72
N VAL A 51 -8.11 -9.56 6.80
CA VAL A 51 -7.97 -9.02 8.15
C VAL A 51 -6.87 -9.80 8.90
N PRO A 52 -5.64 -9.27 9.03
CA PRO A 52 -4.56 -10.00 9.66
C PRO A 52 -4.75 -10.01 11.18
N ASN A 53 -4.37 -11.11 11.84
CA ASN A 53 -4.49 -11.21 13.29
C ASN A 53 -3.39 -10.38 13.98
N PRO A 54 -3.74 -9.32 14.74
CA PRO A 54 -2.76 -8.46 15.42
C PRO A 54 -2.01 -9.17 16.56
N ALA A 55 -2.38 -10.39 16.94
CA ALA A 55 -1.57 -11.19 17.89
C ALA A 55 -0.34 -11.83 17.23
N PHE A 56 -0.26 -11.85 15.89
CA PHE A 56 0.80 -12.49 15.12
C PHE A 56 1.46 -11.54 14.09
N VAL A 57 0.70 -10.63 13.50
CA VAL A 57 1.20 -9.66 12.51
C VAL A 57 1.54 -8.35 13.21
N SER A 58 2.79 -7.87 13.07
CA SER A 58 3.23 -6.62 13.68
C SER A 58 2.48 -5.42 13.10
N SER A 59 2.23 -4.41 13.94
CA SER A 59 1.93 -3.06 13.46
C SER A 59 3.15 -2.50 12.74
N ALA A 60 2.93 -1.53 11.84
CA ALA A 60 4.03 -0.82 11.20
C ALA A 60 4.64 0.27 12.10
N LEU A 61 4.08 0.51 13.29
CA LEU A 61 4.56 1.51 14.24
C LEU A 61 5.69 1.01 15.13
N MET A 62 5.72 -0.29 15.42
CA MET A 62 6.72 -0.90 16.29
C MET A 62 6.91 -2.37 15.95
N GLU A 63 8.17 -2.80 15.94
CA GLU A 63 8.55 -4.19 15.78
C GLU A 63 8.70 -4.87 17.14
N PHE A 64 8.28 -6.13 17.20
CA PHE A 64 8.44 -6.98 18.37
C PHE A 64 9.24 -8.22 17.99
N LYS A 65 10.09 -8.69 18.91
CA LYS A 65 10.84 -9.93 18.70
C LYS A 65 9.86 -11.11 18.59
N GLN A 66 9.96 -11.87 17.52
CA GLN A 66 9.18 -13.11 17.37
C GLN A 66 9.88 -14.29 18.09
N PRO A 67 9.13 -15.20 18.74
CA PRO A 67 7.66 -15.15 18.94
C PRO A 67 7.25 -14.10 19.97
N TYR A 68 6.09 -13.44 19.75
CA TYR A 68 5.61 -12.38 20.65
C TYR A 68 5.29 -12.90 22.04
N GLY A 69 5.75 -12.18 23.06
CA GLY A 69 5.29 -12.35 24.44
C GLY A 69 3.86 -11.85 24.63
N THR A 70 3.21 -12.24 25.72
CA THR A 70 1.81 -11.86 26.03
C THR A 70 1.61 -10.33 26.07
N PHE A 71 2.54 -9.61 26.71
CA PHE A 71 2.48 -8.15 26.79
C PHE A 71 2.78 -7.47 25.45
N ASP A 72 3.65 -8.06 24.64
CA ASP A 72 3.97 -7.54 23.31
C ASP A 72 2.79 -7.70 22.36
N ARG A 73 2.05 -8.81 22.44
CA ARG A 73 0.76 -8.97 21.74
C ARG A 73 -0.23 -7.88 22.12
N LEU A 74 -0.38 -7.59 23.42
CA LEU A 74 -1.30 -6.55 23.88
C LEU A 74 -0.90 -5.16 23.34
N LYS A 75 0.39 -4.81 23.44
CA LYS A 75 0.91 -3.56 22.86
C LYS A 75 0.67 -3.50 21.36
N ASN A 76 0.94 -4.59 20.64
CA ASN A 76 0.77 -4.64 19.20
C ASN A 76 -0.70 -4.48 18.77
N ILE A 77 -1.63 -5.06 19.53
CA ILE A 77 -3.07 -4.85 19.33
C ILE A 77 -3.42 -3.36 19.47
N VAL A 78 -2.99 -2.71 20.54
CA VAL A 78 -3.25 -1.26 20.78
C VAL A 78 -2.65 -0.41 19.66
N LEU A 79 -1.40 -0.68 19.27
CA LEU A 79 -0.73 0.05 18.18
C LEU A 79 -1.41 -0.17 16.84
N THR A 80 -1.83 -1.41 16.54
CA THR A 80 -2.58 -1.72 15.31
C THR A 80 -3.89 -0.93 15.27
N PHE A 81 -4.66 -0.90 16.36
CA PHE A 81 -5.89 -0.11 16.41
C PHE A 81 -5.65 1.39 16.25
N ALA A 82 -4.63 1.94 16.91
CA ALA A 82 -4.26 3.35 16.76
C ALA A 82 -3.88 3.68 15.30
N GLN A 83 -3.08 2.82 14.67
CA GLN A 83 -2.69 2.95 13.26
C GLN A 83 -3.91 2.87 12.33
N CYS A 84 -4.79 1.89 12.53
CA CYS A 84 -6.03 1.73 11.76
C CYS A 84 -6.96 2.95 11.93
N TYR A 85 -7.05 3.51 13.13
CA TYR A 85 -7.84 4.70 13.40
C TYR A 85 -7.32 5.89 12.58
N VAL A 86 -6.02 6.14 12.59
CA VAL A 86 -5.40 7.19 11.77
C VAL A 86 -5.66 6.94 10.28
N TYR A 87 -5.47 5.71 9.83
CA TYR A 87 -5.68 5.31 8.44
C TYR A 87 -7.10 5.55 7.95
N TRP A 88 -8.12 5.30 8.76
CA TRP A 88 -9.52 5.53 8.37
C TRP A 88 -10.03 6.94 8.66
N ALA A 89 -9.46 7.64 9.64
CA ALA A 89 -9.90 8.98 10.03
C ALA A 89 -9.41 10.07 9.05
N ILE A 90 -8.15 9.99 8.60
CA ILE A 90 -7.53 11.01 7.71
C ILE A 90 -8.25 11.13 6.35
N PRO A 91 -8.63 10.03 5.66
CA PRO A 91 -9.26 10.12 4.34
C PRO A 91 -10.65 10.76 4.32
N SER A 92 -11.27 11.03 5.47
CA SER A 92 -12.63 11.59 5.55
C SER A 92 -12.81 12.93 4.83
N GLN A 93 -11.80 13.79 4.82
CA GLN A 93 -11.85 15.06 4.08
C GLN A 93 -11.70 14.84 2.57
N THR A 94 -10.83 13.91 2.17
CA THR A 94 -10.62 13.53 0.78
C THR A 94 -11.88 12.92 0.18
N GLU A 95 -12.55 12.04 0.93
CA GLU A 95 -13.83 11.43 0.54
C GLU A 95 -14.86 12.52 0.23
N LYS A 96 -15.00 13.52 1.10
CA LYS A 96 -15.94 14.62 0.91
C LYS A 96 -15.66 15.40 -0.38
N LEU A 97 -14.40 15.81 -0.59
CA LEU A 97 -14.01 16.56 -1.78
C LEU A 97 -14.19 15.75 -3.07
N MET A 98 -13.88 14.45 -3.04
CA MET A 98 -14.06 13.58 -4.20
C MET A 98 -15.52 13.30 -4.50
N SER A 99 -16.36 13.17 -3.48
CA SER A 99 -17.81 13.01 -3.63
C SER A 99 -18.45 14.26 -4.26
N GLU A 100 -17.99 15.46 -3.87
CA GLU A 100 -18.44 16.72 -4.50
C GLU A 100 -17.98 16.83 -5.97
N ARG A 101 -16.77 16.35 -6.27
CA ARG A 101 -16.20 16.42 -7.63
C ARG A 101 -16.75 15.36 -8.59
N PHE A 102 -17.04 14.17 -8.07
CA PHE A 102 -17.50 13.00 -8.84
C PHE A 102 -18.76 12.39 -8.21
N PRO A 103 -19.89 13.12 -8.23
CA PRO A 103 -21.10 12.73 -7.49
C PRO A 103 -21.78 11.45 -7.99
N SER A 104 -21.43 10.97 -9.18
CA SER A 104 -21.97 9.74 -9.77
C SER A 104 -21.18 8.48 -9.41
N LEU A 105 -20.05 8.61 -8.71
CA LEU A 105 -19.19 7.48 -8.37
C LEU A 105 -19.47 6.97 -6.94
N PRO A 106 -19.19 5.69 -6.67
CA PRO A 106 -19.23 5.15 -5.31
C PRO A 106 -18.12 5.75 -4.44
N SER A 107 -18.17 5.46 -3.14
CA SER A 107 -17.18 5.97 -2.18
C SER A 107 -15.76 5.51 -2.51
N LEU A 108 -14.73 6.27 -2.11
CA LEU A 108 -13.34 5.89 -2.38
C LEU A 108 -13.00 4.52 -1.78
N LYS A 109 -13.60 4.19 -0.63
CA LYS A 109 -13.47 2.89 0.02
C LYS A 109 -14.09 1.74 -0.79
N GLU A 110 -15.23 1.97 -1.43
CA GLU A 110 -15.85 0.96 -2.30
C GLU A 110 -15.03 0.74 -3.57
N ILE A 111 -14.46 1.82 -4.13
CA ILE A 111 -13.54 1.71 -5.26
C ILE A 111 -12.28 0.95 -4.85
N GLU A 112 -11.64 1.32 -3.72
CA GLU A 112 -10.46 0.65 -3.17
C GLU A 112 -10.69 -0.87 -3.03
N ARG A 113 -11.83 -1.26 -2.45
CA ARG A 113 -12.19 -2.67 -2.23
C ARG A 113 -12.34 -3.45 -3.55
N ASN A 114 -12.59 -2.78 -4.67
CA ASN A 114 -12.69 -3.39 -5.99
C ASN A 114 -11.35 -3.47 -6.75
N ALA A 115 -10.22 -3.17 -6.09
CA ALA A 115 -8.90 -3.36 -6.66
C ALA A 115 -8.68 -4.82 -7.09
N SER A 116 -8.24 -5.02 -8.32
CA SER A 116 -8.00 -6.35 -8.89
C SER A 116 -6.71 -6.98 -8.36
N LEU A 117 -5.72 -6.13 -8.06
CA LEU A 117 -4.41 -6.54 -7.56
C LEU A 117 -3.92 -5.57 -6.49
N HIS A 118 -3.15 -6.10 -5.55
CA HIS A 118 -2.44 -5.35 -4.53
C HIS A 118 -0.98 -5.80 -4.52
N LEU A 119 -0.12 -4.98 -5.10
CA LEU A 119 1.29 -5.22 -5.25
C LEU A 119 2.02 -4.73 -3.99
N LEU A 120 2.73 -5.63 -3.32
CA LEU A 120 3.38 -5.38 -2.03
C LEU A 120 4.89 -5.34 -2.16
N THR A 121 5.55 -4.38 -1.51
CA THR A 121 7.02 -4.38 -1.39
C THR A 121 7.53 -5.32 -0.28
N THR A 122 6.64 -6.04 0.39
CA THR A 122 6.93 -7.05 1.42
C THR A 122 7.62 -8.30 0.84
N SER A 123 8.63 -8.81 1.54
CA SER A 123 9.32 -10.06 1.27
C SER A 123 9.00 -11.09 2.35
N LEU A 124 8.34 -12.20 2.00
CA LEU A 124 8.04 -13.27 2.96
C LEU A 124 9.30 -13.90 3.59
N ALA A 125 10.45 -13.76 2.93
CA ALA A 125 11.73 -14.24 3.44
C ALA A 125 12.32 -13.31 4.51
N LEU A 126 12.06 -12.00 4.44
CA LEU A 126 12.60 -11.00 5.37
C LEU A 126 11.58 -10.61 6.45
N ASP A 127 10.33 -10.39 6.04
CA ASP A 127 9.23 -9.93 6.90
C ASP A 127 8.53 -11.09 7.64
N GLY A 128 8.87 -12.33 7.28
CA GLY A 128 8.29 -13.53 7.84
C GLY A 128 6.95 -13.95 7.21
N PRO A 129 6.31 -14.99 7.77
CA PRO A 129 5.11 -15.57 7.19
C PRO A 129 3.91 -14.62 7.37
N LEU A 130 3.31 -14.22 6.24
CA LEU A 130 2.09 -13.43 6.18
C LEU A 130 1.04 -14.20 5.39
N ALA A 131 -0.19 -14.26 5.92
CA ALA A 131 -1.33 -14.80 5.20
C ALA A 131 -1.84 -13.75 4.20
N LEU A 132 -1.54 -13.94 2.92
CA LEU A 132 -1.95 -13.04 1.84
C LEU A 132 -3.09 -13.65 1.03
N LEU A 133 -4.00 -12.80 0.54
CA LEU A 133 -5.02 -13.21 -0.42
C LEU A 133 -4.42 -13.40 -1.82
N PRO A 134 -5.09 -14.13 -2.74
CA PRO A 134 -4.59 -14.32 -4.10
C PRO A 134 -4.35 -13.04 -4.88
N ASN A 135 -5.07 -11.96 -4.57
CA ASN A 135 -4.87 -10.64 -5.18
C ASN A 135 -3.75 -9.82 -4.52
N GLN A 136 -3.19 -10.27 -3.40
CA GLN A 136 -2.08 -9.61 -2.70
C GLN A 136 -0.75 -10.28 -3.08
N VAL A 137 0.00 -9.62 -3.97
CA VAL A 137 1.17 -10.19 -4.62
C VAL A 137 2.45 -9.50 -4.11
N PRO A 138 3.31 -10.22 -3.36
CA PRO A 138 4.64 -9.76 -3.00
C PRO A 138 5.51 -9.58 -4.25
N ILE A 139 6.03 -8.37 -4.43
CA ILE A 139 6.97 -8.01 -5.50
C ILE A 139 8.23 -7.34 -4.92
N ALA A 140 8.64 -7.72 -3.71
CA ALA A 140 9.89 -7.24 -3.12
C ALA A 140 11.10 -7.49 -4.03
N GLY A 141 12.12 -6.62 -3.90
CA GLY A 141 13.35 -6.76 -4.68
C GLY A 141 13.24 -6.23 -6.10
N LEU A 142 12.38 -5.24 -6.36
CA LEU A 142 12.44 -4.43 -7.58
C LEU A 142 13.79 -3.68 -7.61
N VAL A 143 14.78 -4.28 -8.26
CA VAL A 143 16.08 -3.66 -8.50
C VAL A 143 15.96 -2.75 -9.72
N LEU A 144 16.55 -1.56 -9.64
CA LEU A 144 16.70 -0.70 -10.81
C LEU A 144 17.50 -1.44 -11.89
N MET A 145 17.23 -1.12 -13.16
CA MET A 145 18.13 -1.56 -14.23
C MET A 145 19.57 -1.13 -13.92
N PRO A 146 20.58 -1.84 -14.44
CA PRO A 146 21.98 -1.50 -14.21
C PRO A 146 22.20 0.00 -14.41
N PRO A 147 22.74 0.71 -13.41
CA PRO A 147 22.89 2.15 -13.49
C PRO A 147 23.83 2.51 -14.64
N GLN A 148 23.65 3.72 -15.19
CA GLN A 148 24.64 4.28 -16.11
C GLN A 148 26.00 4.38 -15.42
N PRO A 149 27.11 4.25 -16.17
CA PRO A 149 28.44 4.39 -15.59
C PRO A 149 28.58 5.73 -14.87
N LEU A 150 29.20 5.69 -13.70
CA LEU A 150 29.44 6.87 -12.87
C LEU A 150 30.19 7.95 -13.66
N PRO A 151 29.85 9.25 -13.50
CA PRO A 151 30.67 10.33 -14.04
C PRO A 151 32.10 10.24 -13.51
N LYS A 152 33.10 10.48 -14.37
CA LYS A 152 34.53 10.37 -14.03
C LYS A 152 34.93 11.14 -12.77
N THR A 153 34.28 12.27 -12.49
CA THR A 153 34.52 13.10 -11.30
C THR A 153 34.21 12.37 -9.98
N ILE A 154 33.25 11.43 -9.99
CA ILE A 154 32.83 10.68 -8.80
C ILE A 154 33.61 9.36 -8.68
N GLN A 155 33.99 8.75 -9.80
CA GLN A 155 34.81 7.51 -9.81
C GLN A 155 36.15 7.68 -9.08
N VAL A 156 36.76 8.87 -9.16
CA VAL A 156 38.02 9.18 -8.46
C VAL A 156 37.88 9.04 -6.93
N LEU A 157 36.68 9.18 -6.36
CA LEU A 157 36.47 9.01 -4.91
C LEU A 157 36.31 7.55 -4.47
N GLU A 158 35.88 6.65 -5.37
CA GLU A 158 35.85 5.21 -5.08
C GLU A 158 37.27 4.62 -5.01
N ASP A 159 38.20 5.12 -5.84
CA ASP A 159 39.59 4.66 -5.89
C ASP A 159 40.45 5.16 -4.70
N ILE A 160 39.91 6.04 -3.84
CA ILE A 160 40.62 6.67 -2.72
C ILE A 160 40.28 6.04 -1.35
N CYS A 161 39.23 5.20 -1.26
CA CYS A 161 38.91 4.42 -0.05
C CYS A 161 39.49 3.00 -0.13
#